data_AF-D7B9X3-F1
#
_entry.id   AF-D7B9X3-F1
#
_cell.length_a   1.000
_cell.length_b   1.000
_cell.length_c   1.000
_cell.angle_alpha   90.00
_cell.angle_beta   90.00
_cell.angle_gamma   90.00
#
_symmetry.space_group_name_H-M   'P 1'
#
loop_
_entity.id
_entity.type
_entity.pdbx_description
1 polymer ?
#
loop_
_entity_poly.entity_id
_entity_poly.type
_entity_poly.pdbx_seq_one_letter_code
_entity_poly.pdbx_strand_id
1 'polypeptide(L)'
;MYRNDNVIPTFSLLFAVAIFVTAMLNQQHINRLAGENVDHLSVGGIGLIAFALVLFIYGFIGLLSNWLEGQELRPGIQQPEPGSAPLVAGIVLSLLLVMLSGFFVRLITFAYAANPLKPAEVAAANPTWLQGLVFAAMMLVIAFLIALYKKFYLPEEVVAEDEKGDFPW
;
A
#
# COMPACT_ATOMS: atom_id res chain seq x y z
N MET A 1 -20.38 6.95 21.98
CA MET A 1 -20.46 6.54 20.57
C MET A 1 -19.09 6.82 19.96
N TYR A 2 -18.32 5.79 19.62
CA TYR A 2 -16.95 5.95 19.10
C TYR A 2 -17.02 6.35 17.62
N ARG A 3 -16.47 7.52 17.29
CA ARG A 3 -16.52 8.10 15.94
C ARG A 3 -15.23 7.74 15.19
N ASN A 4 -15.37 7.08 14.06
CA ASN A 4 -14.27 6.75 13.17
C ASN A 4 -14.26 7.79 12.02
N ASP A 5 -13.66 8.96 12.24
CA ASP A 5 -13.71 10.07 11.28
C ASP A 5 -12.62 9.98 10.21
N ASN A 6 -12.99 10.27 8.95
CA ASN A 6 -12.10 10.31 7.79
C ASN A 6 -11.29 11.59 7.68
N VAL A 7 -11.62 12.64 8.42
CA VAL A 7 -10.96 13.95 8.30
C VAL A 7 -9.46 13.83 8.55
N ILE A 8 -9.04 13.30 9.70
CA ILE A 8 -7.61 13.18 10.06
C ILE A 8 -6.87 12.27 9.07
N PRO A 9 -7.36 11.06 8.74
CA PRO A 9 -6.75 10.21 7.72
C PRO A 9 -6.57 10.90 6.36
N THR A 10 -7.58 11.66 5.92
CA THR A 10 -7.54 12.40 4.64
C THR A 10 -6.45 13.47 4.66
N PHE A 11 -6.39 14.28 5.72
CA PHE A 11 -5.36 15.29 5.85
C PHE A 11 -3.96 14.68 5.93
N SER A 12 -3.78 13.57 6.67
CA SER A 12 -2.51 12.85 6.72
C SER A 12 -2.02 12.41 5.33
N LEU A 13 -2.92 11.94 4.46
CA LEU A 13 -2.59 11.59 3.09
C LEU A 13 -2.23 12.81 2.23
N LEU A 14 -2.99 13.91 2.34
CA LEU A 14 -2.67 15.14 1.63
C LEU A 14 -1.30 15.69 2.04
N PHE A 15 -1.01 15.71 3.35
CA PHE A 15 0.29 16.11 3.87
C PHE A 15 1.40 15.17 3.43
N ALA A 16 1.18 13.85 3.45
CA ALA A 16 2.14 12.88 2.96
C ALA A 16 2.53 13.15 1.50
N VAL A 17 1.54 13.34 0.62
CA VAL A 17 1.78 13.65 -0.80
C VAL A 17 2.51 14.99 -0.95
N ALA A 18 2.07 16.03 -0.24
CA ALA A 18 2.69 17.34 -0.32
C ALA A 18 4.17 17.31 0.12
N ILE A 19 4.48 16.64 1.24
CA ILE A 19 5.85 16.49 1.75
C ILE A 19 6.69 15.66 0.78
N PHE A 20 6.16 14.55 0.27
CA PHE A 20 6.87 13.70 -0.69
C PHE A 20 7.23 14.47 -1.97
N VAL A 21 6.26 15.17 -2.57
CA VAL A 21 6.47 15.97 -3.78
C VAL A 21 7.47 17.10 -3.53
N THR A 22 7.34 17.81 -2.41
CA THR A 22 8.25 18.91 -2.07
C THR A 22 9.67 18.39 -1.84
N ALA A 23 9.83 17.23 -1.18
CA ALA A 23 11.13 16.60 -0.99
C ALA A 23 11.77 16.19 -2.33
N MET A 24 11.00 15.63 -3.26
CA MET A 24 11.46 15.27 -4.61
C MET A 24 11.91 16.50 -5.40
N LEU A 25 11.10 17.56 -5.43
CA LEU A 25 11.43 18.80 -6.13
C LEU A 25 12.67 19.49 -5.55
N ASN A 26 12.78 19.51 -4.22
CA ASN A 26 13.95 20.08 -3.54
C ASN A 26 15.22 19.27 -3.86
N GLN A 27 15.13 17.94 -3.87
CA GLN A 27 16.25 17.08 -4.22
C GLN A 27 16.72 17.32 -5.66
N GLN A 28 15.79 17.40 -6.61
CA GLN A 28 16.12 17.74 -8.00
C GLN A 28 16.78 19.12 -8.13
N HIS A 29 16.32 20.10 -7.35
CA HIS A 29 16.92 21.43 -7.34
C HIS A 29 18.35 21.40 -6.81
N ILE A 30 18.60 20.70 -5.70
CA ILE A 30 19.94 20.53 -5.12
C ILE A 30 20.89 19.84 -6.09
N ASN A 31 20.45 18.74 -6.73
CA ASN A 31 21.28 18.00 -7.69
C ASN A 31 21.68 18.87 -8.89
N ARG A 32 20.76 19.71 -9.39
CA ARG A 32 21.06 20.69 -10.46
C ARG A 32 22.09 21.73 -10.04
N LEU A 33 22.02 22.21 -8.79
CA LEU A 33 22.98 23.20 -8.27
C LEU A 33 24.36 22.60 -8.01
N ALA A 34 24.43 21.33 -7.62
CA ALA A 34 25.68 20.63 -7.33
C ALA A 34 26.47 20.24 -8.58
N GLY A 35 25.86 20.29 -9.77
CA GLY A 35 26.50 19.84 -11.02
C GLY A 35 26.78 18.33 -11.07
N GLU A 36 26.24 17.57 -10.12
CA GLU A 36 26.39 16.12 -10.05
C GLU A 36 25.31 15.43 -10.90
N ASN A 37 25.73 14.48 -11.74
CA ASN A 37 24.85 13.58 -12.49
C ASN A 37 24.38 12.36 -11.66
N VAL A 38 24.72 12.31 -10.37
CA VAL A 38 24.41 11.17 -9.50
C VAL A 38 23.33 11.61 -8.51
N ASP A 39 22.18 10.93 -8.57
CA ASP A 39 21.05 11.15 -7.65
C ASP A 39 21.39 10.65 -6.24
N HIS A 40 22.19 11.41 -5.49
CA HIS A 40 22.41 11.16 -4.08
C HIS A 40 21.30 11.81 -3.26
N LEU A 41 20.43 10.99 -2.67
CA LEU A 41 19.44 11.50 -1.73
C LEU A 41 20.14 12.17 -0.54
N SER A 42 19.81 13.44 -0.30
CA SER A 42 20.27 14.15 0.88
C SER A 42 19.67 13.52 2.14
N VAL A 43 20.41 13.56 3.26
CA VAL A 43 19.91 13.03 4.55
C VAL A 43 18.57 13.69 4.94
N GLY A 44 18.44 15.00 4.70
CA GLY A 44 17.18 15.73 4.90
C GLY A 44 16.06 15.24 3.98
N GLY A 45 16.36 14.96 2.71
CA GLY A 45 15.42 14.38 1.75
C GLY A 45 14.93 12.99 2.17
N ILE A 46 15.84 12.12 2.64
CA ILE A 46 15.48 10.79 3.18
C ILE A 46 14.54 10.94 4.37
N GLY A 47 14.86 11.84 5.31
CA GLY A 47 14.01 12.09 6.49
C GLY A 47 12.60 12.56 6.13
N LEU A 48 12.48 13.49 5.17
CA LEU A 48 11.17 13.97 4.71
C LEU A 48 10.36 12.89 4.00
N ILE A 49 11.00 12.07 3.16
CA ILE A 49 10.34 10.95 2.48
C ILE A 49 9.87 9.91 3.49
N ALA A 50 10.70 9.56 4.49
CA ALA A 50 10.34 8.63 5.54
C ALA A 50 9.16 9.15 6.37
N PHE A 51 9.16 10.44 6.72
CA PHE A 51 8.06 11.06 7.45
C PHE A 51 6.76 11.09 6.62
N ALA A 52 6.86 11.43 5.33
CA ALA A 52 5.73 11.33 4.41
C ALA A 52 5.17 9.91 4.33
N LEU A 53 6.04 8.89 4.32
CA LEU A 53 5.64 7.48 4.27
C LEU A 53 4.92 7.06 5.56
N VAL A 54 5.37 7.53 6.73
CA VAL A 54 4.68 7.30 8.01
C VAL A 54 3.27 7.92 7.97
N LEU A 55 3.15 9.20 7.57
CA LEU A 55 1.85 9.85 7.44
C LEU A 55 0.94 9.15 6.43
N PHE A 56 1.51 8.66 5.33
CA PHE A 56 0.79 7.89 4.34
C PHE A 56 0.23 6.59 4.93
N ILE A 57 1.05 5.81 5.64
CA ILE A 57 0.63 4.55 6.26
C ILE A 57 -0.49 4.79 7.26
N TYR A 58 -0.32 5.74 8.19
CA TYR A 58 -1.36 6.03 9.19
C TYR A 58 -2.64 6.59 8.57
N GLY A 59 -2.51 7.48 7.59
CA GLY A 59 -3.68 8.00 6.86
C GLY A 59 -4.40 6.93 6.05
N PHE A 60 -3.65 6.03 5.40
CA PHE A 60 -4.22 4.93 4.65
C PHE A 60 -4.92 3.92 5.56
N ILE A 61 -4.31 3.54 6.69
CA ILE A 61 -4.92 2.66 7.69
C ILE A 61 -6.21 3.26 8.22
N GLY A 62 -6.23 4.57 8.54
CA GLY A 62 -7.42 5.24 9.02
C GLY A 62 -8.58 5.22 8.02
N LEU A 63 -8.32 5.53 6.74
CA LEU A 63 -9.35 5.42 5.70
C LEU A 63 -9.81 3.98 5.49
N LEU A 64 -8.89 3.01 5.54
CA LEU A 64 -9.22 1.59 5.40
C LEU A 64 -10.08 1.11 6.58
N SER A 65 -9.76 1.51 7.81
CA SER A 65 -10.57 1.21 9.00
C SER A 65 -11.96 1.80 8.85
N ASN A 66 -12.11 3.07 8.47
CA ASN A 66 -13.43 3.65 8.24
C ASN A 66 -14.21 2.93 7.14
N TRP A 67 -13.54 2.55 6.05
CA TRP A 67 -14.18 1.79 4.98
C TRP A 67 -14.64 0.41 5.46
N LEU A 68 -13.85 -0.26 6.31
CA LEU A 68 -14.17 -1.58 6.87
C LEU A 68 -15.26 -1.51 7.93
N GLU A 69 -15.15 -0.62 8.90
CA GLU A 69 -15.95 -0.61 10.13
C GLU A 69 -17.05 0.46 10.13
N GLY A 70 -17.04 1.37 9.15
CA GLY A 70 -17.97 2.49 9.04
C GLY A 70 -17.58 3.71 9.89
N GLN A 71 -18.34 4.80 9.75
CA GLN A 71 -18.11 6.06 10.48
C GLN A 71 -18.53 6.00 11.96
N GLU A 72 -19.44 5.09 12.28
CA GLU A 72 -20.01 4.92 13.61
C GLU A 72 -19.86 3.46 14.02
N LEU A 73 -19.08 3.22 15.07
CA LEU A 73 -18.98 1.90 15.68
C LEU A 73 -20.25 1.64 16.49
N ARG A 74 -21.11 0.76 15.95
CA ARG A 74 -22.34 0.31 16.61
C ARG A 74 -22.06 -0.99 17.35
N PRO A 75 -22.16 -1.01 18.70
CA PRO A 75 -21.93 -2.23 19.47
C PRO A 75 -22.87 -3.36 19.05
N GLY A 76 -22.35 -4.59 19.05
CA GLY A 76 -23.09 -5.79 18.69
C GLY A 76 -22.47 -6.57 17.52
N ILE A 77 -23.11 -7.70 17.17
CA ILE A 77 -22.70 -8.57 16.06
C ILE A 77 -23.36 -8.07 14.78
N GLN A 78 -22.54 -7.67 13.82
CA GLN A 78 -22.98 -7.29 12.47
C GLN A 78 -22.68 -8.44 11.52
N GLN A 79 -23.74 -9.03 10.94
CA GLN A 79 -23.60 -10.05 9.91
C GLN A 79 -23.50 -9.35 8.56
N PRO A 80 -22.47 -9.64 7.75
CA PRO A 80 -22.38 -9.08 6.42
C PRO A 80 -23.50 -9.67 5.53
N GLU A 81 -24.15 -8.81 4.74
CA GLU A 81 -25.12 -9.26 3.75
C GLU A 81 -24.39 -9.86 2.54
N PRO A 82 -24.65 -11.13 2.17
CA PRO A 82 -24.03 -11.75 1.01
C PRO A 82 -24.49 -11.05 -0.28
N GLY A 83 -23.55 -10.37 -0.95
CA GLY A 83 -23.79 -9.75 -2.25
C GLY A 83 -23.13 -10.52 -3.40
N SER A 84 -23.69 -10.44 -4.60
CA SER A 84 -23.05 -10.98 -5.82
C SER A 84 -21.85 -10.15 -6.29
N ALA A 85 -21.84 -8.85 -6.00
CA ALA A 85 -20.75 -7.94 -6.36
C ALA A 85 -19.39 -8.29 -5.71
N PRO A 86 -19.27 -8.49 -4.37
CA PRO A 86 -17.99 -8.87 -3.76
C PRO A 86 -17.49 -10.24 -4.23
N LEU A 87 -18.39 -11.17 -4.56
CA LEU A 87 -18.03 -12.45 -5.16
C LEU A 87 -17.34 -12.26 -6.51
N VAL A 88 -17.96 -11.49 -7.42
CA VAL A 88 -17.39 -11.20 -8.74
C VAL A 88 -16.06 -10.47 -8.61
N ALA A 89 -15.96 -9.49 -7.72
CA ALA A 89 -14.71 -8.79 -7.44
C ALA A 89 -13.62 -9.75 -6.95
N GLY A 90 -13.94 -10.68 -6.04
CA GLY A 90 -13.01 -11.71 -5.58
C GLY A 90 -12.51 -12.63 -6.70
N ILE A 91 -13.40 -13.05 -7.60
CA ILE A 91 -13.03 -13.86 -8.78
C ILE A 91 -12.08 -13.08 -9.70
N VAL A 92 -12.43 -11.84 -10.05
CA VAL A 92 -11.61 -10.99 -10.94
C VAL A 92 -10.23 -10.74 -10.34
N LEU A 93 -10.16 -10.40 -9.05
CA LEU A 93 -8.89 -10.18 -8.35
C LEU A 93 -8.05 -11.46 -8.27
N SER A 94 -8.67 -12.62 -8.08
CA SER A 94 -7.97 -13.91 -8.07
C SER A 94 -7.38 -14.23 -9.45
N LEU A 95 -8.12 -14.01 -10.53
CA LEU A 95 -7.63 -14.18 -11.89
C LEU A 95 -6.48 -13.20 -12.21
N LEU A 96 -6.61 -11.94 -11.77
CA LEU A 96 -5.56 -10.94 -11.88
C LEU A 96 -4.29 -11.37 -11.13
N LEU A 97 -4.41 -11.91 -9.92
CA LEU A 97 -3.28 -12.41 -9.14
C LEU A 97 -2.56 -13.55 -9.85
N VAL A 98 -3.30 -14.51 -10.43
CA VAL A 98 -2.73 -15.62 -11.22
C VAL A 98 -1.99 -15.08 -12.45
N MET A 99 -2.60 -14.12 -13.17
CA MET A 99 -1.97 -13.48 -14.32
C MET A 99 -0.67 -12.76 -13.96
N LEU A 100 -0.68 -11.96 -12.88
CA LEU A 100 0.51 -11.26 -12.38
C LEU A 100 1.60 -12.23 -11.93
N SER A 101 1.21 -13.33 -11.27
CA SER A 101 2.15 -14.38 -10.84
C SER A 101 2.83 -15.04 -12.03
N GLY A 102 2.07 -15.39 -13.08
CA GLY A 102 2.63 -15.92 -14.32
C GLY A 102 3.56 -14.93 -15.03
N PHE A 103 3.19 -13.64 -15.05
CA PHE A 103 4.05 -12.59 -15.58
C PHE A 103 5.34 -12.42 -14.77
N PHE A 104 5.27 -12.47 -13.45
CA PHE A 104 6.42 -12.39 -12.54
C PHE A 104 7.41 -13.54 -12.77
N VAL A 105 6.91 -14.78 -12.85
CA VAL A 105 7.75 -15.95 -13.18
C VAL A 105 8.40 -15.80 -14.55
N ARG A 106 7.68 -15.26 -15.54
CA ARG A 106 8.25 -14.98 -16.87
C ARG A 106 9.35 -13.93 -16.83
N LEU A 107 9.20 -12.87 -16.03
CA LEU A 107 10.25 -11.85 -15.84
C LEU A 107 11.50 -12.45 -15.22
N ILE A 108 11.33 -13.30 -14.20
CA ILE A 108 12.42 -13.99 -13.53
C ILE A 108 13.13 -14.96 -14.49
N THR A 109 12.38 -15.80 -15.19
CA THR A 109 12.97 -16.78 -16.12
C THR A 109 13.67 -16.10 -17.30
N PHE A 110 13.13 -14.99 -17.81
CA PHE A 110 13.82 -14.17 -18.82
C PHE A 110 15.14 -13.61 -18.28
N ALA A 111 15.14 -13.08 -17.05
CA ALA A 111 16.34 -12.56 -16.40
C ALA A 111 17.40 -13.65 -16.19
N TYR A 112 17.01 -14.87 -15.80
CA TYR A 112 17.95 -15.99 -15.60
C TYR A 112 18.40 -16.66 -16.91
N ALA A 113 17.52 -16.75 -17.93
CA ALA A 113 17.89 -17.26 -19.25
C ALA A 113 18.89 -16.35 -20.00
N ALA A 114 19.06 -15.13 -19.50
CA ALA A 114 20.01 -14.14 -19.98
C ALA A 114 21.37 -14.18 -19.23
N ASN A 115 22.05 -15.33 -19.05
CA ASN A 115 23.50 -15.54 -19.42
C ASN A 115 24.22 -16.81 -18.88
N PRO A 116 25.20 -17.40 -19.65
CA PRO A 116 26.59 -16.89 -19.78
C PRO A 116 27.21 -16.80 -21.21
N LEU A 117 26.47 -16.99 -22.30
CA LEU A 117 27.03 -17.06 -23.67
C LEU A 117 26.69 -15.86 -24.58
N LYS A 118 26.00 -14.83 -24.08
CA LYS A 118 25.61 -13.66 -24.88
C LYS A 118 26.43 -12.43 -24.51
N PRO A 119 26.80 -11.59 -25.48
CA PRO A 119 27.59 -10.38 -25.25
C PRO A 119 26.96 -9.51 -24.16
N ALA A 120 27.80 -8.77 -23.44
CA ALA A 120 27.51 -8.04 -22.19
C ALA A 120 26.27 -7.12 -22.23
N GLU A 121 25.79 -6.77 -23.43
CA GLU A 121 24.58 -5.98 -23.66
C GLU A 121 23.29 -6.71 -23.22
N VAL A 122 23.25 -8.05 -23.21
CA VAL A 122 22.07 -8.84 -22.80
C VAL A 122 22.03 -9.08 -21.28
N ALA A 123 23.17 -9.06 -20.60
CA ALA A 123 23.24 -9.18 -19.13
C ALA A 123 22.62 -7.97 -18.41
N ALA A 124 22.56 -6.82 -19.08
CA ALA A 124 21.93 -5.60 -18.59
C ALA A 124 20.38 -5.62 -18.69
N ALA A 125 19.78 -6.62 -19.32
CA ALA A 125 18.34 -6.68 -19.59
C ALA A 125 17.50 -7.26 -18.43
N ASN A 126 17.96 -7.13 -17.18
CA ASN A 126 17.21 -7.54 -16.00
C ASN A 126 16.56 -6.32 -15.30
N PRO A 127 15.28 -6.01 -15.59
CA PRO A 127 14.60 -4.86 -14.99
C PRO A 127 14.15 -5.18 -13.56
N THR A 128 15.07 -5.06 -12.59
CA THR A 128 14.81 -5.30 -11.16
C THR A 128 13.71 -4.41 -10.60
N TRP A 129 13.62 -3.16 -11.05
CA TRP A 129 12.54 -2.24 -10.68
C TRP A 129 11.16 -2.76 -11.12
N LEU A 130 11.08 -3.40 -12.30
CA LEU A 130 9.84 -3.95 -12.82
C LEU A 130 9.43 -5.21 -12.05
N GLN A 131 10.39 -6.04 -11.66
CA GLN A 131 10.15 -7.18 -10.77
C GLN A 131 9.58 -6.72 -9.44
N GLY A 132 10.20 -5.69 -8.82
CA GLY A 132 9.71 -5.10 -7.58
C GLY A 132 8.29 -4.52 -7.72
N LEU A 133 8.00 -3.84 -8.82
CA LEU A 133 6.68 -3.28 -9.10
C LEU A 133 5.61 -4.37 -9.26
N VAL A 134 5.89 -5.42 -10.03
CA VAL A 134 4.95 -6.54 -10.22
C VAL A 134 4.71 -7.27 -8.89
N PHE A 135 5.76 -7.49 -8.11
CA PHE A 135 5.65 -8.09 -6.78
C PHE A 135 4.78 -7.23 -5.83
N ALA A 136 5.03 -5.91 -5.79
CA ALA A 136 4.22 -4.99 -5.01
C ALA A 136 2.74 -5.01 -5.43
N ALA A 137 2.47 -5.05 -6.75
CA ALA A 137 1.12 -5.17 -7.28
C ALA A 137 0.43 -6.48 -6.84
N MET A 138 1.15 -7.61 -6.83
CA MET A 138 0.62 -8.89 -6.32
C MET A 138 0.25 -8.79 -4.84
N MET A 139 1.13 -8.21 -4.01
CA MET A 139 0.85 -8.02 -2.58
C MET A 139 -0.37 -7.13 -2.35
N LEU A 140 -0.54 -6.09 -3.16
CA LEU A 140 -1.69 -5.19 -3.11
C LEU A 140 -3.00 -5.89 -3.52
N VAL A 141 -2.97 -6.76 -4.54
CA VAL A 141 -4.13 -7.59 -4.91
C VAL A 141 -4.51 -8.55 -3.78
N ILE A 142 -3.53 -9.18 -3.13
CA ILE A 142 -3.75 -10.03 -1.96
C ILE A 142 -4.37 -9.23 -0.82
N ALA A 143 -3.86 -8.03 -0.53
CA ALA A 143 -4.42 -7.15 0.49
C ALA A 143 -5.89 -6.80 0.21
N PHE A 144 -6.24 -6.52 -1.06
CA PHE A 144 -7.64 -6.26 -1.44
C PHE A 144 -8.53 -7.49 -1.29
N LEU A 145 -8.04 -8.69 -1.65
CA LEU A 145 -8.78 -9.93 -1.43
C LEU A 145 -9.10 -10.15 0.05
N ILE A 146 -8.12 -9.91 0.93
CA ILE A 146 -8.31 -10.02 2.39
C ILE A 146 -9.30 -8.95 2.89
N ALA A 147 -9.18 -7.71 2.40
CA ALA A 147 -10.08 -6.62 2.80
C ALA A 147 -11.53 -6.89 2.37
N LEU A 148 -11.75 -7.40 1.15
CA LEU A 148 -13.08 -7.84 0.69
C LEU A 148 -13.60 -8.99 1.54
N TYR A 149 -12.76 -9.97 1.85
CA TYR A 149 -13.14 -11.09 2.70
C TYR A 149 -13.60 -10.62 4.09
N LYS A 150 -12.80 -9.76 4.74
CA LYS A 150 -13.14 -9.16 6.04
C LYS A 150 -14.47 -8.41 5.97
N LYS A 151 -14.65 -7.53 4.98
CA LYS A 151 -15.84 -6.66 4.87
C LYS A 151 -17.14 -7.42 4.59
N PHE A 152 -17.11 -8.45 3.74
CA PHE A 152 -18.33 -9.04 3.16
C PHE A 152 -18.61 -10.48 3.59
N TYR A 153 -17.68 -11.14 4.28
CA TYR A 153 -17.83 -12.56 4.64
C TYR A 153 -17.53 -12.86 6.11
N LEU A 154 -16.78 -12.00 6.81
CA LEU A 154 -16.48 -12.18 8.23
C LEU A 154 -17.52 -11.44 9.08
N PRO A 155 -18.20 -12.11 10.02
CA PRO A 155 -19.01 -11.43 11.03
C PRO A 155 -18.15 -10.49 11.86
N GLU A 156 -18.62 -9.26 12.06
CA GLU A 156 -17.95 -8.27 12.91
C GLU A 156 -18.63 -8.24 14.28
N GLU A 157 -17.83 -8.27 15.35
CA GLU A 157 -18.30 -8.04 16.71
C GLU A 157 -17.64 -6.78 17.24
N VAL A 158 -18.47 -5.76 17.51
CA VAL A 158 -18.01 -4.52 18.13
C VAL A 158 -18.35 -4.59 19.61
N VAL A 159 -17.32 -4.77 20.44
CA VAL A 159 -17.43 -4.71 21.90
C VAL A 159 -17.17 -3.27 22.32
N ALA A 160 -18.12 -2.67 23.03
CA ALA A 160 -17.87 -1.44 23.77
C ALA A 160 -17.45 -1.83 25.18
N GLU A 161 -16.15 -1.78 25.46
CA GLU A 161 -15.67 -1.84 26.83
C GLU A 161 -15.95 -0.48 27.51
N ASP A 162 -16.52 -0.53 28.71
CA ASP A 162 -16.79 0.67 29.50
C ASP A 162 -15.44 1.25 29.96
N GLU A 163 -15.22 2.55 29.79
CA GLU A 163 -13.94 3.26 30.03
C GLU A 163 -13.48 3.21 31.51
N LYS A 164 -14.24 2.55 32.39
CA LYS A 164 -13.88 2.27 33.78
C LYS A 164 -13.06 0.98 33.88
N GLY A 165 -11.93 0.94 33.19
CA GLY A 165 -10.84 0.04 33.55
C GLY A 165 -10.10 0.59 34.77
N ASP A 166 -9.74 -0.26 35.73
CA ASP A 166 -8.91 0.08 36.90
C ASP A 166 -7.47 0.55 36.54
N PHE A 167 -7.18 0.83 35.26
CA PHE A 167 -5.86 1.23 34.77
C PHE A 167 -5.93 2.56 34.00
N PRO A 168 -5.05 3.53 34.32
CA PRO A 168 -5.15 4.92 33.86
C PRO A 168 -4.53 5.19 32.48
N TRP A 169 -4.50 4.20 31.57
CA TRP A 169 -4.04 4.39 30.19
C TRP A 169 -4.86 3.57 29.20
#